data_AF-W9R142-F1
#
_entry.id   AF-W9R142-F1
#
_cell.length_a   1.000
_cell.length_b   1.000
_cell.length_c   1.000
_cell.angle_alpha   90.00
_cell.angle_beta   90.00
_cell.angle_gamma   90.00
#
_symmetry.space_group_name_H-M   'P 1'
#
loop_
_entity.id
_entity.type
_entity.pdbx_description
1 polymer ?
#
loop_
_entity_poly.entity_id
_entity_poly.type
_entity_poly.pdbx_seq_one_letter_code
_entity_poly.pdbx_strand_id
1 'polypeptide(L)'
;MAYLYLSTIHTILVDPAMGCTTMSSLDPAPVSSPWFLPFAYVFVAKNVISAFEAMNCGSTLKGWWNLQRMWLIQRTTSYFISLLDVIKGKLGLSETTFALTNKAFTEDVSKRFEQEIIEFGSSSIMFTMIATLALLNLFALVGGIIKILMDFDFKALEQLILQIVLCGIIVLLNLPVYQALFVRRDKGCIPSSVMLKSVVLASLLFLMPIY
;
A
#
# COMPACT_ATOMS: atom_id res chain seq x y z
N MET A 1 -2.09 -3.57 -24.21
CA MET A 1 -1.28 -2.58 -23.44
C MET A 1 -1.82 -2.35 -22.03
N ALA A 2 -3.14 -2.24 -21.80
CA ALA A 2 -3.72 -2.10 -20.45
C ALA A 2 -3.50 -3.32 -19.52
N TYR A 3 -3.54 -4.54 -20.06
CA TYR A 3 -3.27 -5.78 -19.28
C TYR A 3 -1.84 -5.90 -18.78
N LEU A 4 -0.86 -5.43 -19.55
CA LEU A 4 0.53 -5.35 -19.11
C LEU A 4 0.68 -4.36 -17.96
N TYR A 5 0.05 -3.18 -18.05
CA TYR A 5 0.09 -2.15 -17.00
C TYR A 5 -0.59 -2.58 -15.69
N LEU A 6 -1.65 -3.39 -15.79
CA LEU A 6 -2.36 -3.95 -14.64
C LEU A 6 -1.55 -5.06 -13.96
N SER A 7 -0.93 -5.94 -14.76
CA SER A 7 0.01 -6.96 -14.30
C SER A 7 1.20 -6.31 -13.60
N THR A 8 1.84 -5.30 -14.22
CA THR A 8 2.98 -4.58 -13.64
C THR A 8 2.66 -3.93 -12.29
N ILE A 9 1.44 -3.45 -12.05
CA ILE A 9 1.09 -2.79 -10.78
C ILE A 9 0.69 -3.81 -9.70
N HIS A 10 0.03 -4.91 -10.07
CA HIS A 10 -0.22 -6.00 -9.13
C HIS A 10 1.10 -6.62 -8.66
N THR A 11 2.04 -6.77 -9.60
CA THR A 11 3.43 -7.14 -9.35
C THR A 11 4.13 -6.11 -8.46
N ILE A 12 4.00 -4.81 -8.72
CA ILE A 12 4.67 -3.79 -7.89
C ILE A 12 4.16 -3.72 -6.45
N LEU A 13 2.92 -4.10 -6.13
CA LEU A 13 2.40 -3.92 -4.76
C LEU A 13 2.41 -5.18 -3.89
N VAL A 14 2.20 -6.35 -4.49
CA VAL A 14 2.15 -7.63 -3.76
C VAL A 14 3.49 -8.37 -3.86
N ASP A 15 4.19 -8.27 -4.99
CA ASP A 15 5.46 -8.98 -5.20
C ASP A 15 6.67 -8.43 -4.44
N PRO A 16 6.74 -7.20 -3.90
CA PRO A 16 7.89 -6.82 -3.07
C PRO A 16 7.86 -7.55 -1.73
N ALA A 17 6.68 -7.63 -1.09
CA ALA A 17 6.53 -8.35 0.16
C ALA A 17 6.65 -9.86 -0.04
N MET A 18 6.02 -10.42 -1.09
CA MET A 18 6.19 -11.83 -1.43
C MET A 18 7.63 -12.14 -1.87
N GLY A 19 8.25 -11.34 -2.72
CA GLY A 19 9.63 -11.54 -3.16
C GLY A 19 10.68 -11.48 -2.03
N CYS A 20 10.40 -10.72 -0.97
CA CYS A 20 11.22 -10.72 0.25
C CYS A 20 10.96 -11.94 1.16
N THR A 21 9.75 -12.52 1.15
CA THR A 21 9.38 -13.69 1.99
C THR A 21 9.60 -15.03 1.31
N THR A 22 9.29 -15.15 0.02
CA THR A 22 9.52 -16.34 -0.82
C THR A 22 10.86 -16.23 -1.51
N MET A 23 11.81 -17.03 -1.05
CA MET A 23 13.15 -17.15 -1.61
C MET A 23 13.17 -17.96 -2.92
N SER A 24 12.16 -17.82 -3.79
CA SER A 24 11.98 -18.63 -5.00
C SER A 24 11.44 -17.79 -6.16
N SER A 25 12.35 -17.46 -7.08
CA SER A 25 12.11 -17.34 -8.53
C SER A 25 10.96 -16.46 -9.01
N LEU A 26 10.90 -15.19 -8.61
CA LEU A 26 10.81 -14.20 -9.69
C LEU A 26 12.21 -14.19 -10.29
N ASP A 27 12.35 -14.64 -11.54
CA ASP A 27 13.60 -14.65 -12.28
C ASP A 27 14.43 -13.45 -11.87
N PRO A 28 15.69 -13.62 -11.43
CA PRO A 28 16.48 -12.55 -10.85
C PRO A 28 16.47 -11.44 -11.89
N ALA A 29 15.63 -10.40 -11.68
CA ALA A 29 15.49 -9.36 -12.66
C ALA A 29 16.89 -8.78 -12.70
N PRO A 30 17.65 -8.99 -13.78
CA PRO A 30 19.01 -8.55 -13.78
C PRO A 30 18.86 -7.03 -13.69
N VAL A 31 19.33 -6.46 -12.59
CA VAL A 31 19.61 -5.03 -12.50
C VAL A 31 20.49 -4.58 -13.68
N SER A 32 21.13 -5.55 -14.36
CA SER A 32 21.83 -5.43 -15.65
C SER A 32 20.95 -5.54 -16.90
N SER A 33 19.62 -5.49 -16.81
CA SER A 33 18.76 -5.41 -18.00
C SER A 33 18.78 -3.98 -18.54
N PRO A 34 19.14 -3.76 -19.81
CA PRO A 34 19.15 -2.43 -20.43
C PRO A 34 17.78 -1.72 -20.35
N TRP A 35 16.70 -2.49 -20.18
CA TRP A 35 15.33 -2.00 -20.10
C TRP A 35 14.98 -1.38 -18.75
N PHE A 36 15.76 -1.63 -17.68
CA PHE A 36 15.50 -1.02 -16.38
C PHE A 36 15.59 0.52 -16.44
N LEU A 37 16.59 1.05 -17.14
CA LEU A 37 16.82 2.49 -17.29
C LEU A 37 15.62 3.25 -17.88
N PRO A 38 15.04 2.86 -19.03
CA PRO A 38 13.86 3.55 -19.55
C PRO A 38 12.64 3.42 -18.62
N PHE A 39 12.45 2.28 -17.94
CA PHE A 39 11.38 2.14 -16.96
C PHE A 39 11.55 3.09 -15.76
N ALA A 40 12.76 3.14 -15.19
CA ALA A 40 13.08 4.04 -14.09
C ALA A 40 12.93 5.51 -14.51
N TYR A 41 13.39 5.87 -15.71
CA TYR A 41 13.25 7.21 -16.26
C TYR A 41 11.77 7.62 -16.40
N VAL A 42 10.94 6.80 -17.03
CA VAL A 42 9.50 7.10 -17.19
C VAL A 42 8.80 7.18 -15.84
N PHE A 43 9.15 6.29 -14.89
CA PHE A 43 8.61 6.33 -13.55
C PHE A 43 8.94 7.64 -12.83
N VAL A 44 10.22 8.04 -12.81
CA VAL A 44 10.66 9.28 -12.16
C VAL A 44 10.05 10.49 -12.85
N ALA A 45 10.14 10.58 -14.18
CA ALA A 45 9.61 11.70 -14.96
C ALA A 45 8.11 11.89 -14.72
N LYS A 46 7.32 10.81 -14.75
CA LYS A 46 5.88 10.87 -14.47
C LYS A 46 5.58 11.44 -13.09
N ASN A 47 6.30 10.98 -12.05
CA ASN A 47 6.07 11.45 -10.69
C ASN A 47 6.48 12.91 -10.51
N VAL A 48 7.61 13.32 -11.09
CA VAL A 48 8.09 14.72 -11.03
C VAL A 48 7.13 15.66 -11.76
N ILE A 49 6.72 15.30 -12.97
CA ILE A 49 5.75 16.10 -13.74
C ILE A 49 4.42 16.19 -13.00
N SER A 50 3.90 15.07 -12.49
CA SER A 50 2.65 15.05 -11.72
C SER A 50 2.72 15.91 -10.46
N ALA A 51 3.86 15.90 -9.75
CA ALA A 51 4.06 16.75 -8.57
C ALA A 51 4.08 18.23 -8.97
N PHE A 52 4.79 18.56 -10.05
CA PHE A 52 4.87 19.92 -10.58
C PHE A 52 3.51 20.45 -11.03
N GLU A 53 2.74 19.65 -11.77
CA GLU A 53 1.37 19.98 -12.16
C GLU A 53 0.47 20.23 -10.95
N ALA A 54 0.53 19.34 -9.95
CA ALA A 54 -0.26 19.51 -8.73
C ALA A 54 0.07 20.81 -8.00
N MET A 55 1.36 21.16 -7.89
CA MET A 55 1.79 22.43 -7.29
C MET A 55 1.32 23.64 -8.10
N ASN A 56 1.38 23.59 -9.43
CA ASN A 56 0.88 24.67 -10.30
C ASN A 56 -0.64 24.84 -10.21
N CYS A 57 -1.38 23.76 -9.94
CA CYS A 57 -2.82 23.80 -9.69
C CYS A 57 -3.17 24.29 -8.26
N GLY A 58 -2.19 24.72 -7.46
CA GLY A 58 -2.40 25.23 -6.10
C GLY A 58 -2.54 24.12 -5.04
N SER A 59 -2.21 22.86 -5.38
CA SER A 59 -2.16 21.77 -4.40
C SER A 59 -0.87 21.82 -3.59
N THR A 60 -0.92 21.38 -2.33
CA THR A 60 0.27 21.21 -1.52
C THR A 60 1.00 19.91 -1.90
N LEU A 61 2.31 19.83 -1.59
CA LEU A 61 3.08 18.58 -1.80
C LEU A 61 2.49 17.41 -0.98
N LYS A 62 1.95 17.72 0.21
CA LYS A 62 1.23 16.77 1.06
C LYS A 62 -0.08 16.32 0.40
N GLY A 63 -0.80 17.22 -0.24
CA GLY A 63 -2.00 16.94 -1.03
C GLY A 63 -1.70 16.03 -2.22
N TRP A 64 -0.63 16.31 -2.97
CA TRP A 64 -0.15 15.44 -4.04
C TRP A 64 0.22 14.03 -3.53
N TRP A 65 0.96 13.95 -2.42
CA TRP A 65 1.30 12.66 -1.81
C TRP A 65 0.05 11.87 -1.39
N ASN A 66 -0.92 12.56 -0.78
CA ASN A 66 -2.21 11.99 -0.39
C ASN A 66 -2.98 11.47 -1.62
N LEU A 67 -2.91 12.17 -2.76
CA LEU A 67 -3.51 11.77 -4.03
C LEU A 67 -2.85 10.49 -4.56
N GLN A 68 -1.51 10.41 -4.61
CA GLN A 68 -0.81 9.19 -5.04
C GLN A 68 -1.21 7.97 -4.21
N ARG A 69 -1.35 8.14 -2.89
CA ARG A 69 -1.85 7.09 -2.00
C ARG A 69 -3.29 6.69 -2.32
N MET A 70 -4.19 7.66 -2.54
CA MET A 70 -5.59 7.35 -2.86
C MET A 70 -5.67 6.55 -4.18
N TRP A 71 -4.89 6.93 -5.18
CA TRP A 71 -4.76 6.17 -6.43
C TRP A 71 -4.30 4.73 -6.19
N LEU A 72 -3.32 4.53 -5.31
CA LEU A 72 -2.83 3.20 -4.96
C LEU A 72 -3.91 2.35 -4.26
N ILE A 73 -4.58 2.91 -3.25
CA ILE A 73 -5.65 2.23 -2.52
C ILE A 73 -6.79 1.90 -3.49
N GLN A 74 -7.26 2.87 -4.29
CA GLN A 74 -8.36 2.64 -5.21
C GLN A 74 -8.06 1.55 -6.23
N ARG A 75 -6.83 1.49 -6.77
CA ARG A 75 -6.44 0.44 -7.73
C ARG A 75 -6.41 -0.96 -7.11
N THR A 76 -6.17 -1.06 -5.82
CA THR A 76 -5.93 -2.35 -5.14
C THR A 76 -7.20 -2.88 -4.52
N THR A 77 -8.03 -1.99 -3.97
CA THR A 77 -9.29 -2.38 -3.36
C THR A 77 -10.41 -2.51 -4.40
N SER A 78 -10.37 -1.84 -5.54
CA SER A 78 -11.49 -1.84 -6.51
C SER A 78 -11.88 -3.24 -6.99
N TYR A 79 -10.89 -4.05 -7.37
CA TYR A 79 -11.13 -5.43 -7.81
C TYR A 79 -11.70 -6.30 -6.71
N PHE A 80 -11.16 -6.16 -5.49
CA PHE A 80 -11.63 -6.93 -4.34
C PHE A 80 -13.05 -6.56 -3.93
N ILE A 81 -13.38 -5.27 -3.92
CA ILE A 81 -14.72 -4.77 -3.63
C ILE A 81 -15.70 -5.28 -4.68
N SER A 82 -15.35 -5.16 -5.96
CA SER A 82 -16.19 -5.66 -7.05
C SER A 82 -16.42 -7.17 -6.95
N LEU A 83 -15.40 -7.94 -6.59
CA LEU A 83 -15.54 -9.38 -6.37
C LEU A 83 -16.48 -9.68 -5.19
N LEU A 84 -16.32 -8.98 -4.06
CA LEU A 84 -17.21 -9.12 -2.92
C LEU A 84 -18.67 -8.79 -3.28
N ASP A 85 -18.89 -7.75 -4.08
CA ASP A 85 -20.23 -7.35 -4.51
C ASP A 85 -20.86 -8.42 -5.42
N VAL A 86 -20.08 -9.03 -6.31
CA VAL A 86 -20.54 -10.18 -7.12
C VAL A 86 -20.89 -11.37 -6.24
N ILE A 87 -20.04 -11.72 -5.27
CA ILE A 87 -20.27 -12.84 -4.33
C ILE A 87 -21.52 -12.59 -3.50
N LYS A 88 -21.70 -11.39 -2.94
CA LYS A 88 -22.90 -11.00 -2.19
C LYS A 88 -24.15 -11.09 -3.08
N GLY A 89 -24.06 -10.63 -4.32
CA GLY A 89 -25.11 -10.77 -5.33
C GLY A 89 -25.50 -12.23 -5.59
N LYS A 90 -24.51 -13.13 -5.70
CA LYS A 90 -24.75 -14.57 -5.90
C LYS A 90 -25.31 -15.27 -4.66
N LEU A 91 -24.93 -14.85 -3.46
CA LEU A 91 -25.42 -15.40 -2.20
C LEU A 91 -26.79 -14.82 -1.77
N GLY A 92 -27.39 -13.91 -2.54
CA GLY A 92 -28.64 -13.25 -2.18
C GLY A 92 -28.50 -12.27 -1.00
N LEU A 93 -27.27 -11.95 -0.59
CA LEU A 93 -26.94 -11.00 0.49
C LEU A 93 -26.72 -9.58 -0.03
N SER A 94 -27.10 -9.30 -1.28
CA SER A 94 -27.01 -7.97 -1.88
C SER A 94 -28.12 -7.08 -1.31
N GLU A 95 -27.90 -6.56 -0.10
CA GLU A 95 -28.73 -5.48 0.41
C GLU A 95 -28.42 -4.20 -0.36
N THR A 96 -29.31 -3.81 -1.28
CA THR A 96 -29.30 -2.46 -1.88
C THR A 96 -29.88 -1.45 -0.89
N THR A 97 -29.37 -1.41 0.34
CA THR A 97 -29.75 -0.37 1.28
C THR A 97 -28.85 0.83 1.01
N PHE A 98 -29.38 1.82 0.31
CA PHE A 98 -28.77 3.15 0.23
C PHE A 98 -28.73 3.73 1.65
N ALA A 99 -27.70 3.36 2.41
CA ALA A 99 -27.42 3.96 3.70
C ALA A 99 -26.98 5.40 3.43
N LEU A 100 -27.85 6.36 3.76
CA LEU A 100 -27.51 7.77 3.79
C LEU A 100 -26.25 7.93 4.63
N THR A 101 -25.12 8.17 3.97
CA THR A 101 -23.86 8.46 4.64
C THR A 101 -24.06 9.77 5.38
N ASN A 102 -24.14 9.70 6.72
CA ASN A 102 -24.28 10.88 7.54
C ASN A 102 -22.99 11.70 7.43
N LYS A 103 -22.97 12.68 6.52
CA LYS A 103 -21.89 13.67 6.39
C LYS A 103 -21.99 14.70 7.51
N ALA A 104 -22.05 14.24 8.76
CA ALA A 104 -22.03 15.10 9.92
C ALA A 104 -20.63 15.72 10.03
N PHE A 105 -20.49 16.95 9.52
CA PHE A 105 -19.30 17.77 9.69
C PHE A 105 -19.25 18.25 11.14
N THR A 106 -18.68 17.43 12.02
CA THR A 106 -18.25 17.93 13.34
C THR A 106 -17.04 18.83 13.13
N GLU A 107 -16.90 19.86 13.97
CA GLU A 107 -15.83 20.86 13.85
C GLU A 107 -14.43 20.20 13.88
N ASP A 108 -14.30 19.09 14.62
CA ASP A 108 -13.13 18.22 14.68
C ASP A 108 -12.79 17.60 13.30
N VAL A 109 -13.79 17.15 12.54
CA VAL A 109 -13.65 16.52 11.21
C VAL A 109 -13.26 17.58 10.18
N SER A 110 -13.87 18.78 10.22
CA SER A 110 -13.55 19.90 9.32
C SER A 110 -12.09 20.33 9.46
N LYS A 111 -11.60 20.51 10.70
CA LYS A 111 -10.21 20.89 10.97
C LYS A 111 -9.21 19.85 10.44
N ARG A 112 -9.52 18.55 10.55
CA ARG A 112 -8.68 17.47 9.99
C ARG A 112 -8.69 17.45 8.46
N PHE A 113 -9.85 17.70 7.86
CA PHE A 113 -9.99 17.80 6.42
C PHE A 113 -9.17 18.96 5.84
N GLU A 114 -9.25 20.15 6.46
CA GLU A 114 -8.43 21.32 6.09
C GLU A 114 -6.93 21.08 6.25
N GLN A 115 -6.54 20.27 7.24
CA GLN A 115 -5.14 19.87 7.44
C GLN A 115 -4.70 18.71 6.53
N GLU A 116 -5.53 18.26 5.60
CA GLU A 116 -5.29 17.12 4.69
C GLU A 116 -4.96 15.81 5.45
N ILE A 117 -5.63 15.58 6.58
CA ILE A 117 -5.47 14.38 7.41
C ILE A 117 -6.62 13.42 7.12
N ILE A 118 -6.29 12.20 6.68
CA ILE A 118 -7.29 11.16 6.43
C ILE A 118 -7.82 10.56 7.73
N GLU A 119 -9.12 10.28 7.74
CA GLU A 119 -9.82 9.58 8.81
C GLU A 119 -9.90 8.09 8.53
N PHE A 120 -9.45 7.29 9.50
CA PHE A 120 -9.46 5.83 9.44
C PHE A 120 -10.35 5.21 10.54
N GLY A 121 -11.19 6.01 11.19
CA GLY A 121 -11.94 5.63 12.40
C GLY A 121 -13.09 4.64 12.20
N SER A 122 -13.31 4.12 11.00
CA SER A 122 -14.36 3.14 10.76
C SER A 122 -13.81 1.71 10.90
N SER A 123 -14.59 0.81 11.52
CA SER A 123 -14.22 -0.60 11.68
C SER A 123 -14.59 -1.42 10.43
N SER A 124 -14.17 -0.98 9.25
CA SER A 124 -14.45 -1.68 8.00
C SER A 124 -13.42 -2.77 7.68
N ILE A 125 -13.88 -3.79 6.93
CA ILE A 125 -13.00 -4.83 6.38
C ILE A 125 -11.91 -4.22 5.49
N MET A 126 -12.20 -3.14 4.75
CA MET A 126 -11.21 -2.46 3.91
C MET A 126 -10.05 -1.89 4.73
N PHE A 127 -10.34 -1.25 5.87
CA PHE A 127 -9.27 -0.72 6.73
C PHE A 127 -8.42 -1.84 7.32
N THR A 128 -9.03 -2.98 7.65
CA THR A 128 -8.30 -4.17 8.09
C THR A 128 -7.35 -4.66 7.00
N MET A 129 -7.81 -4.75 5.74
CA MET A 129 -7.00 -5.20 4.61
C MET A 129 -5.85 -4.25 4.25
N ILE A 130 -6.12 -2.94 4.23
CA ILE A 130 -5.10 -1.92 3.98
C ILE A 130 -4.04 -1.95 5.09
N ALA A 131 -4.48 -2.08 6.36
CA ALA A 131 -3.56 -2.18 7.49
C ALA A 131 -2.72 -3.48 7.44
N THR A 132 -3.31 -4.63 7.10
CA THR A 132 -2.56 -5.88 6.94
C THR A 132 -1.51 -5.78 5.84
N LEU A 133 -1.88 -5.20 4.69
CA LEU A 133 -0.97 -5.10 3.54
C LEU A 133 0.18 -4.12 3.82
N ALA A 134 -0.10 -3.02 4.50
CA ALA A 134 0.93 -2.09 4.96
C ALA A 134 1.90 -2.80 5.91
N LEU A 135 1.40 -3.45 6.97
CA LEU A 135 2.25 -4.17 7.93
C LEU A 135 3.08 -5.28 7.29
N LEU A 136 2.52 -6.01 6.32
CA LEU A 136 3.24 -7.05 5.59
C LEU A 136 4.43 -6.47 4.79
N ASN A 137 4.22 -5.35 4.08
CA ASN A 137 5.30 -4.64 3.39
C ASN A 137 6.36 -4.08 4.36
N LEU A 138 5.96 -3.64 5.55
CA LEU A 138 6.88 -3.19 6.59
C LEU A 138 7.74 -4.36 7.12
N PHE A 139 7.12 -5.51 7.42
CA PHE A 139 7.84 -6.70 7.88
C PHE A 139 8.79 -7.23 6.82
N ALA A 140 8.39 -7.24 5.54
CA ALA A 140 9.25 -7.59 4.42
C ALA A 140 10.47 -6.67 4.31
N LEU A 141 10.29 -5.36 4.46
CA LEU A 141 11.40 -4.40 4.43
C LEU A 141 12.40 -4.65 5.58
N VAL A 142 11.89 -4.83 6.81
CA VAL A 142 12.72 -5.09 7.99
C VAL A 142 13.46 -6.44 7.85
N GLY A 143 12.76 -7.49 7.42
CA GLY A 143 13.34 -8.80 7.16
C GLY A 143 14.43 -8.76 6.09
N GLY A 144 14.19 -8.04 4.99
CA GLY A 144 15.18 -7.84 3.92
C GLY A 144 16.44 -7.13 4.40
N ILE A 145 16.31 -6.08 5.21
CA ILE A 145 17.46 -5.34 5.79
C ILE A 145 18.25 -6.22 6.76
N ILE A 146 17.58 -6.95 7.66
CA ILE A 146 18.23 -7.86 8.62
C ILE A 146 19.01 -8.94 7.87
N LYS A 147 18.43 -9.50 6.81
CA LYS A 147 19.08 -10.52 6.00
C LYS A 147 20.35 -10.02 5.33
N ILE A 148 20.34 -8.82 4.74
CA ILE A 148 21.55 -8.21 4.17
C ILE A 148 22.63 -8.02 5.23
N LEU A 149 22.23 -7.59 6.43
CA LEU A 149 23.16 -7.36 7.54
C LEU A 149 23.74 -8.67 8.10
N MET A 150 23.03 -9.79 7.97
CA MET A 150 23.50 -11.10 8.44
C MET A 150 24.35 -11.83 7.40
N ASP A 151 23.96 -11.84 6.13
CA ASP A 151 24.62 -12.65 5.09
C ASP A 151 25.85 -11.98 4.46
N PHE A 152 26.01 -10.65 4.53
CA PHE A 152 27.13 -9.87 3.96
C PHE A 152 27.59 -10.30 2.54
N ASP A 153 26.69 -10.91 1.75
CA ASP A 153 26.97 -11.36 0.39
C ASP A 153 26.54 -10.29 -0.61
N PHE A 154 27.50 -9.78 -1.37
CA PHE A 154 27.26 -8.81 -2.45
C PHE A 154 26.29 -9.34 -3.51
N LYS A 155 26.25 -10.66 -3.72
CA LYS A 155 25.34 -11.27 -4.69
C LYS A 155 23.88 -11.23 -4.23
N ALA A 156 23.63 -11.38 -2.92
CA ALA A 156 22.30 -11.23 -2.34
C ALA A 156 21.83 -9.77 -2.41
N LEU A 157 22.76 -8.82 -2.24
CA LEU A 157 22.48 -7.39 -2.33
C LEU A 157 22.00 -7.01 -3.74
N GLU A 158 22.72 -7.43 -4.80
CA GLU A 158 22.32 -7.14 -6.19
C GLU A 158 20.92 -7.68 -6.53
N GLN A 159 20.56 -8.85 -5.98
CA GLN A 159 19.25 -9.46 -6.22
C GLN A 159 18.12 -8.78 -5.43
N LEU A 160 18.40 -8.31 -4.21
CA LEU A 160 17.38 -7.80 -3.29
C LEU A 160 17.23 -6.28 -3.32
N ILE A 161 18.19 -5.52 -3.86
CA ILE A 161 18.20 -4.06 -3.76
C ILE A 161 16.96 -3.42 -4.40
N LEU A 162 16.51 -3.90 -5.55
CA LEU A 162 15.31 -3.37 -6.20
C LEU A 162 14.06 -3.70 -5.39
N GLN A 163 13.95 -4.90 -4.85
CA GLN A 163 12.81 -5.30 -4.02
C GLN A 163 12.76 -4.47 -2.74
N ILE A 164 13.91 -4.21 -2.10
CA ILE A 164 14.01 -3.35 -0.91
C ILE A 164 13.65 -1.91 -1.23
N VAL A 165 14.13 -1.36 -2.35
CA VAL A 165 13.77 0.00 -2.79
C VAL A 165 12.27 0.10 -3.08
N LEU A 166 11.68 -0.88 -3.75
CA LEU A 166 10.24 -0.93 -4.04
C LEU A 166 9.41 -1.07 -2.75
N CYS A 167 9.77 -1.98 -1.85
CA CYS A 167 9.20 -2.10 -0.51
C CYS A 167 9.29 -0.76 0.25
N GLY A 168 10.45 -0.10 0.21
CA GLY A 168 10.67 1.20 0.83
C GLY A 168 9.72 2.28 0.31
N ILE A 169 9.56 2.38 -1.01
CA ILE A 169 8.62 3.33 -1.63
C ILE A 169 7.17 3.04 -1.17
N ILE A 170 6.76 1.78 -1.12
CA ILE A 170 5.41 1.39 -0.68
C ILE A 170 5.19 1.68 0.80
N VAL A 171 6.19 1.43 1.64
CA VAL A 171 6.17 1.77 3.06
C VAL A 171 6.05 3.29 3.23
N LEU A 172 6.79 4.08 2.47
CA LEU A 172 6.68 5.55 2.50
C LEU A 172 5.28 6.03 2.09
N LEU A 173 4.69 5.47 1.03
CA LEU A 173 3.33 5.82 0.59
C LEU A 173 2.29 5.48 1.67
N ASN A 174 2.51 4.41 2.44
CA ASN A 174 1.65 3.99 3.54
C ASN A 174 2.00 4.65 4.89
N LEU A 175 2.92 5.63 4.94
CA LEU A 175 3.32 6.32 6.18
C LEU A 175 2.14 6.82 7.04
N PRO A 176 1.11 7.47 6.47
CA PRO A 176 -0.02 7.94 7.28
C PRO A 176 -0.87 6.80 7.85
N VAL A 177 -0.83 5.59 7.26
CA VAL A 177 -1.50 4.39 7.79
C VAL A 177 -0.76 3.92 9.03
N TYR A 178 0.58 3.86 9.01
CA TYR A 178 1.34 3.54 10.23
C TYR A 178 1.17 4.61 11.31
N GLN A 179 1.11 5.88 10.90
CA GLN A 179 0.82 6.97 11.84
C GLN A 179 -0.58 6.80 12.46
N ALA A 180 -1.57 6.36 11.67
CA ALA A 180 -2.91 6.05 12.16
C ALA A 180 -3.00 4.77 13.01
N LEU A 181 -2.09 3.81 12.84
CA LEU A 181 -2.01 2.58 13.63
C LEU A 181 -1.31 2.79 14.97
N PHE A 182 -0.13 3.42 14.98
CA PHE A 182 0.77 3.42 16.13
C PHE A 182 0.91 4.76 16.84
N VAL A 183 0.80 5.88 16.13
CA VAL A 183 1.16 7.22 16.65
C VAL A 183 -0.07 8.01 17.07
N ARG A 184 -1.15 7.95 16.29
CA ARG A 184 -2.36 8.75 16.51
C ARG A 184 -3.23 8.17 17.62
N ARG A 185 -3.79 9.06 18.45
CA ARG A 185 -4.77 8.75 19.51
C ARG A 185 -6.07 9.54 19.37
N ASP A 186 -6.28 10.20 18.22
CA ASP A 186 -7.46 10.99 17.93
C ASP A 186 -8.60 10.16 17.33
N LYS A 187 -9.79 10.76 17.14
CA LYS A 187 -10.98 10.07 16.58
C LYS A 187 -10.78 9.56 15.14
N GLY A 188 -9.74 10.00 14.44
CA GLY A 188 -9.35 9.51 13.10
C GLY A 188 -8.37 8.33 13.11
N CYS A 189 -7.98 7.83 14.29
CA CYS A 189 -7.14 6.66 14.50
C CYS A 189 -7.84 5.36 14.07
N ILE A 190 -7.07 4.36 13.64
CA ILE A 190 -7.61 3.02 13.38
C ILE A 190 -8.02 2.38 14.71
N PRO A 191 -9.23 1.80 14.83
CA PRO A 191 -9.63 1.11 16.06
C PRO A 191 -8.62 0.04 16.47
N SER A 192 -8.31 -0.04 17.77
CA SER A 192 -7.31 -0.98 18.31
C SER A 192 -7.63 -2.45 18.01
N SER A 193 -8.92 -2.80 17.90
CA SER A 193 -9.37 -4.13 17.48
C SER A 193 -8.96 -4.46 16.04
N VAL A 194 -9.01 -3.49 15.13
CA VAL A 194 -8.57 -3.63 13.73
C VAL A 194 -7.05 -3.74 13.67
N MET A 195 -6.34 -2.92 14.45
CA MET A 195 -4.88 -3.00 14.55
C MET A 195 -4.41 -4.37 15.04
N LEU A 196 -5.01 -4.93 16.09
CA LEU A 196 -4.63 -6.26 16.60
C LEU A 196 -4.89 -7.34 15.55
N LYS A 197 -6.07 -7.33 14.91
CA LYS A 197 -6.38 -8.27 13.83
C LYS A 197 -5.38 -8.16 12.69
N SER A 198 -5.02 -6.95 12.28
CA SER A 198 -4.11 -6.74 11.15
C SER A 198 -2.68 -7.16 11.47
N VAL A 199 -2.20 -6.92 12.69
CA VAL A 199 -0.87 -7.38 13.16
C VAL A 199 -0.81 -8.91 13.19
N VAL A 200 -1.83 -9.57 13.75
CA VAL A 200 -1.89 -11.04 13.80
C VAL A 200 -1.90 -11.63 12.38
N LEU A 201 -2.77 -11.12 11.51
CA LEU A 201 -2.84 -11.56 10.11
C LEU A 201 -1.53 -11.33 9.36
N ALA A 202 -0.94 -10.13 9.48
CA ALA A 202 0.33 -9.83 8.81
C ALA A 202 1.48 -10.70 9.32
N SER A 203 1.53 -10.98 10.63
CA SER A 203 2.55 -11.85 11.23
C SER A 203 2.40 -13.29 10.74
N LEU A 204 1.16 -13.81 10.70
CA LEU A 204 0.87 -15.14 10.17
C LEU A 204 1.26 -15.26 8.70
N LEU A 205 0.91 -14.27 7.87
CA LEU A 205 1.26 -14.25 6.45
C LEU A 205 2.77 -14.14 6.23
N PHE A 206 3.47 -13.38 7.06
CA PHE A 206 4.93 -13.24 6.98
C PHE A 206 5.67 -14.52 7.40
N LEU A 207 5.15 -15.21 8.41
CA LEU A 207 5.75 -16.44 8.96
C LEU A 207 5.36 -17.71 8.19
N MET A 208 4.29 -17.69 7.38
CA MET A 208 3.91 -18.84 6.57
C MET A 208 5.01 -19.13 5.53
N PRO A 209 5.73 -20.26 5.62
CA PRO A 209 6.60 -20.68 4.55
C PRO A 209 5.69 -21.14 3.41
N ILE A 210 5.63 -20.35 2.33
CA ILE A 210 4.96 -20.78 1.10
C ILE A 210 5.85 -21.88 0.51
N TYR A 211 5.44 -23.13 0.76
CA TYR A 211 6.11 -24.38 0.37
C TYR A 211 5.91 -24.69 -1.11
#